data_AF-A0A7B3VGS2-F1
#
_entry.id   AF-A0A7B3VGS2-F1
#
_cell.length_a   1.000
_cell.length_b   1.000
_cell.length_c   1.000
_cell.angle_alpha   90.00
_cell.angle_beta   90.00
_cell.angle_gamma   90.00
#
_symmetry.space_group_name_H-M   'P 1'
#
loop_
_entity.id
_entity.type
_entity.pdbx_description
1 polymer ?
#
loop_
_entity_poly.entity_id
_entity_poly.type
_entity_poly.pdbx_seq_one_letter_code
_entity_poly.pdbx_strand_id
1 'polypeptide(L)' 'YLRYLLIGLAPEGKIGVWLEKPDKPNIRLTDKQILIETVSGEKMEMCNGRSAYKHGYSYPESTKNFIKDKKYPYGNW' A
#
# COMPACT_ATOMS: atom_id res chain seq x y z
N TYR A 1 10.43 -20.56 -10.69
CA TYR A 1 11.01 -19.57 -9.75
C TYR A 1 10.02 -18.43 -9.58
N LEU A 2 9.72 -18.02 -8.35
CA LEU A 2 8.84 -16.85 -8.10
C LEU A 2 9.69 -15.59 -8.31
N ARG A 3 9.26 -14.67 -9.17
CA ARG A 3 10.06 -13.51 -9.59
C ARG A 3 9.48 -12.18 -9.17
N TYR A 4 8.17 -12.10 -8.97
CA TYR A 4 7.48 -10.84 -8.73
C TYR A 4 6.85 -10.81 -7.34
N LEU A 5 6.90 -9.62 -6.74
CA LEU A 5 6.18 -9.27 -5.53
C LEU A 5 5.01 -8.38 -5.92
N LEU A 6 3.82 -8.74 -5.47
CA LEU A 6 2.68 -7.82 -5.48
C LEU A 6 2.58 -7.15 -4.13
N ILE A 7 2.42 -5.83 -4.14
CA ILE A 7 2.25 -5.01 -2.94
C ILE A 7 0.91 -4.32 -3.05
N GLY A 8 0.01 -4.61 -2.11
CA GLY A 8 -1.28 -3.96 -1.99
C GLY A 8 -1.25 -2.97 -0.84
N LEU A 9 -1.65 -1.72 -1.11
CA LEU A 9 -1.78 -0.68 -0.11
C LEU A 9 -3.27 -0.48 0.22
N ALA A 10 -3.59 -0.53 1.50
CA ALA A 10 -4.91 -0.27 2.06
C ALA A 10 -4.89 1.05 2.85
N PRO A 11 -6.07 1.59 3.22
CA PRO A 11 -6.16 2.74 4.12
C PRO A 11 -5.35 2.58 5.40
N GLU A 12 -5.14 3.70 6.09
CA GLU A 12 -4.41 3.76 7.37
C GLU A 12 -2.95 3.26 7.25
N GLY A 13 -2.42 3.14 6.03
CA GLY A 13 -1.05 2.66 5.79
C GLY A 13 -0.87 1.16 5.98
N LYS A 14 -1.94 0.36 5.88
CA LYS A 14 -1.85 -1.11 5.93
C LYS A 14 -1.32 -1.65 4.61
N ILE A 15 -0.36 -2.57 4.68
CA ILE A 15 0.24 -3.19 3.48
C ILE A 15 0.02 -4.70 3.49
N GLY A 16 -0.26 -5.24 2.32
CA GLY A 16 -0.14 -6.66 2.03
C GLY A 16 0.93 -6.93 0.99
N VAL A 17 1.70 -8.00 1.17
CA VAL A 17 2.74 -8.42 0.22
C VAL A 17 2.50 -9.87 -0.17
N TRP A 18 2.56 -10.16 -1.46
CA TRP A 18 2.40 -11.51 -1.99
C TRP A 18 3.51 -11.85 -2.99
N LEU A 19 3.88 -13.12 -3.06
CA LEU A 19 4.65 -13.66 -4.17
C LEU A 19 3.69 -14.04 -5.31
N GLU A 20 3.95 -13.50 -6.49
CA GLU A 20 3.13 -13.76 -7.67
C GLU A 20 3.28 -15.20 -8.15
N LYS A 21 2.15 -15.83 -8.48
CA LYS A 21 2.10 -17.07 -9.24
C LYS A 21 1.22 -16.86 -10.47
N PRO A 22 1.76 -16.97 -11.70
CA PRO A 22 0.97 -16.75 -12.91
C PRO A 22 -0.27 -17.67 -13.02
N ASP A 23 -0.10 -18.96 -12.71
CA ASP A 23 -1.15 -19.98 -12.93
C ASP A 23 -1.80 -20.47 -11.63
N LYS A 24 -1.52 -19.83 -10.50
CA LYS A 24 -2.02 -20.26 -9.18
C LYS A 24 -2.29 -19.04 -8.30
N PRO A 25 -3.08 -19.20 -7.22
CA PRO A 25 -3.23 -18.12 -6.24
C PRO A 25 -1.88 -17.64 -5.71
N ASN A 26 -1.74 -16.32 -5.61
CA ASN A 26 -0.57 -15.66 -5.04
C ASN A 26 -0.35 -16.09 -3.59
N ILE A 27 0.91 -16.25 -3.19
CA ILE A 27 1.22 -16.62 -1.80
C ILE A 27 1.29 -15.35 -0.96
N ARG A 28 0.41 -15.21 0.04
CA ARG A 28 0.49 -14.09 1.00
C ARG A 28 1.70 -14.28 1.92
N LEU A 29 2.53 -13.26 2.02
CA LEU A 29 3.59 -13.19 3.03
C LEU A 29 3.00 -12.68 4.35
N THR A 30 3.51 -13.22 5.45
CA THR A 30 3.13 -12.87 6.82
C THR A 30 4.28 -12.21 7.56
N ASP A 31 3.98 -11.55 8.68
CA ASP A 31 4.95 -10.82 9.50
C ASP A 31 6.09 -11.71 10.03
N LYS A 32 5.92 -13.04 10.03
CA LYS A 32 6.97 -14.01 10.36
C LYS A 32 8.00 -14.21 9.24
N GLN A 33 7.67 -13.81 8.02
CA GLN A 33 8.47 -14.04 6.81
C GLN A 33 9.06 -12.75 6.26
N ILE A 34 8.43 -11.61 6.52
CA ILE A 34 8.84 -10.31 6.01
C ILE A 34 8.60 -9.22 7.05
N LEU A 35 9.54 -8.28 7.17
CA LEU A 35 9.35 -7.06 7.93
C LEU A 35 8.66 -6.02 7.04
N ILE A 36 7.53 -5.50 7.50
CA ILE A 36 6.79 -4.43 6.83
C ILE A 36 6.67 -3.27 7.82
N GLU A 37 7.28 -2.14 7.47
CA GLU A 37 7.14 -0.89 8.21
C GLU A 37 6.59 0.20 7.29
N THR A 38 5.57 0.90 7.75
CA THR A 38 5.02 2.06 7.06
C THR A 38 5.26 3.31 7.88
N VAL A 39 5.71 4.36 7.21
CA VAL A 39 6.02 5.66 7.81
C VAL A 39 5.22 6.75 7.12
N SER A 40 4.88 7.80 7.86
CA SER A 40 4.18 8.97 7.34
C SER A 40 4.73 10.28 7.88
N GLY A 41 4.42 11.39 7.19
CA GLY A 41 4.88 12.73 7.55
C GLY A 41 6.39 12.87 7.53
N GLU A 42 6.95 13.46 8.59
CA GLU A 42 8.38 13.75 8.72
C GLU A 42 9.26 12.48 8.72
N LYS A 43 8.68 11.33 9.10
CA LYS A 43 9.38 10.03 9.12
C LYS A 43 9.56 9.43 7.72
N MET A 44 9.01 10.02 6.67
CA MET A 44 9.21 9.59 5.28
C MET A 44 10.58 10.01 4.75
N GLU A 45 11.68 9.74 5.45
CA GLU A 45 13.02 10.23 5.13
C GLU A 45 13.46 9.88 3.70
N MET A 46 13.03 8.72 3.19
CA MET A 46 13.32 8.29 1.80
C MET A 46 12.54 9.09 0.75
N CYS A 47 11.35 9.59 1.07
CA CYS A 47 10.47 10.31 0.14
C CYS A 47 10.55 11.84 0.29
N ASN A 48 11.01 12.31 1.45
CA ASN A 48 11.03 13.73 1.79
C ASN A 48 11.94 14.51 0.82
N GLY A 49 11.37 15.53 0.17
CA GLY A 49 12.05 16.33 -0.85
C GLY A 49 12.33 15.62 -2.20
N ARG A 50 12.06 14.32 -2.32
CA ARG A 50 12.26 13.54 -3.56
C ARG A 50 10.96 13.28 -4.33
N SER A 51 9.83 13.29 -3.62
CA SER A 51 8.51 13.23 -4.23
C SER A 51 8.09 14.61 -4.74
N ALA A 52 7.42 14.65 -5.90
CA ALA A 52 6.68 15.84 -6.35
C ALA A 52 5.61 16.27 -5.31
N TYR A 53 5.22 15.35 -4.45
CA TYR A 53 4.28 15.53 -3.36
C TYR A 53 5.03 15.63 -2.03
N LYS A 54 5.73 16.76 -1.82
CA LYS A 54 6.60 17.00 -0.66
C LYS A 54 5.90 16.86 0.70
N HIS A 55 4.59 17.08 0.74
CA HIS A 55 3.77 16.99 1.94
C HIS A 55 2.73 15.86 1.88
N GLY A 56 2.98 14.87 1.01
CA GLY A 56 2.06 13.74 0.78
C GLY A 56 1.17 13.92 -0.45
N TYR A 57 0.70 12.78 -0.97
CA TYR A 57 -0.15 12.72 -2.15
C TYR A 57 -1.61 12.98 -1.77
N SER A 58 -2.25 13.94 -2.43
CA SER A 58 -3.68 14.20 -2.30
C SER A 58 -4.41 13.61 -3.51
N TYR A 59 -5.38 12.74 -3.27
CA TYR A 59 -6.21 12.19 -4.33
C TYR A 59 -7.06 13.28 -4.99
N PRO A 60 -7.26 13.22 -6.33
CA PRO A 60 -8.23 14.08 -6.99
C PRO A 60 -9.64 13.81 -6.46
N GLU A 61 -10.51 14.81 -6.59
CA GLU A 61 -11.88 14.78 -6.02
C GLU A 61 -12.73 13.61 -6.56
N SER A 62 -12.50 13.20 -7.82
CA SER A 62 -13.11 12.01 -8.40
C SER A 62 -12.78 10.74 -7.64
N THR A 63 -11.51 10.57 -7.27
CA THR A 63 -11.04 9.42 -6.49
C THR A 63 -11.58 9.47 -5.07
N LYS A 64 -11.58 10.65 -4.42
CA LYS A 64 -12.19 10.81 -3.09
C LYS A 64 -13.68 10.41 -3.09
N ASN A 65 -14.44 10.87 -4.07
CA ASN A 65 -15.85 10.53 -4.22
C ASN A 65 -16.09 9.04 -4.52
N PHE A 66 -15.22 8.41 -5.30
CA PHE A 66 -15.30 6.97 -5.54
C PHE A 66 -15.07 6.15 -4.26
N ILE A 67 -14.25 6.65 -3.34
CA ILE A 67 -13.80 5.96 -2.15
C ILE A 67 -14.76 6.16 -0.96
N LYS A 68 -15.25 7.38 -0.74
CA LYS A 68 -15.91 7.81 0.51
C LYS A 68 -17.10 6.96 0.97
N ASP A 69 -17.84 6.36 0.06
CA ASP A 69 -19.07 5.59 0.36
C ASP A 69 -18.85 4.06 0.28
N LYS A 70 -17.59 3.60 0.20
CA LYS A 70 -17.26 2.18 0.06
C LYS A 70 -16.76 1.58 1.36
N LYS A 71 -17.24 0.36 1.67
CA LYS A 71 -16.71 -0.46 2.75
C LYS A 71 -15.60 -1.35 2.22
N TYR A 72 -14.37 -1.08 2.64
CA TYR A 72 -13.24 -1.93 2.31
C TYR A 72 -13.04 -3.00 3.38
N PRO A 73 -12.68 -4.24 3.00
CA PRO A 73 -12.43 -5.31 3.95
C PRO A 73 -11.24 -5.04 4.89
N TYR A 74 -10.46 -3.98 4.65
CA TYR A 74 -9.22 -3.68 5.37
C TYR A 74 -9.25 -2.37 6.20
N GLY A 75 -10.39 -1.68 6.26
CA GLY A 75 -10.56 -0.43 7.02
C GLY A 75 -11.41 0.62 6.30
N ASN A 76 -11.46 1.82 6.86
CA ASN A 76 -12.08 2.98 6.22
C ASN A 76 -10.99 3.82 5.54
N TRP A 77 -11.27 4.35 4.35
CA TRP A 77 -10.35 5.16 3.57
C TRP A 77 -10.60 6.65 3.77
#